data_AF-A0A6P0UBK2-F1
#
_entry.id   AF-A0A6P0UBK2-F1
#
_cell.length_a   1.000
_cell.length_b   1.000
_cell.length_c   1.000
_cell.angle_alpha   90.00
_cell.angle_beta   90.00
_cell.angle_gamma   90.00
#
_symmetry.space_group_name_H-M   'P 1'
#
loop_
_entity.id
_entity.type
_entity.pdbx_description
1 polymer ?
#
loop_
_entity_poly.entity_id
_entity_poly.type
_entity_poly.pdbx_seq_one_letter_code
_entity_poly.pdbx_strand_id
1 'polypeptide(L)'
;MKRGILWALTLGLFMAYGQKEKNGTIYKEHDAIAKVKAMQAAWVAGDSAAVASYLHDDFKAYNGSDTNKDPDGGTKTDFAGGAKWWKNNVAYLSLEPSPGAYPDALEYKDGQVWVQTWDQMKGVHNSTGVKIDVPVHRMYRFKDGLIDMAISYHNEAVYREVGESFQDRQNGIVWNHHDNINKVRRMMHAFEHGDTEMGYSFFDEKARFSNLETPRGESLTMDESKANFNEMMTKFEINSIDVVGYPDYVEYDLRDGRTVYSWWDIRLTRKSDQKKIVMPIMYAHDFNEEGKIIRSMAYMSSKWLD
;
A
#
# COMPACT_ATOMS: atom_id res chain seq x y z
N MET A 1 -60.75 54.11 -18.04
CA MET A 1 -60.52 53.58 -16.66
C MET A 1 -60.07 52.13 -16.82
N LYS A 2 -58.98 51.59 -16.29
CA LYS A 2 -57.86 51.99 -15.43
C LYS A 2 -56.76 50.94 -15.80
N ARG A 3 -55.50 51.35 -16.04
CA ARG A 3 -54.37 51.19 -15.10
C ARG A 3 -54.31 49.76 -14.52
N GLY A 4 -53.28 48.95 -14.69
CA GLY A 4 -51.87 49.16 -15.00
C GLY A 4 -51.10 48.00 -14.36
N ILE A 5 -49.79 47.97 -14.56
CA ILE A 5 -48.82 47.14 -13.83
C ILE A 5 -48.77 45.67 -14.29
N LEU A 6 -47.84 45.38 -15.20
CA LEU A 6 -46.76 44.44 -14.85
C LEU A 6 -45.52 44.78 -15.66
N TRP A 7 -44.76 45.76 -15.16
CA TRP A 7 -43.32 45.77 -15.36
C TRP A 7 -42.71 44.66 -14.48
N ALA A 8 -41.54 44.20 -14.91
CA ALA A 8 -40.58 43.33 -14.22
C ALA A 8 -40.61 41.86 -14.65
N LEU A 9 -39.42 41.39 -15.04
CA LEU A 9 -39.00 40.01 -15.30
C LEU A 9 -39.08 39.51 -16.75
N THR A 10 -38.76 40.35 -17.73
CA THR A 10 -37.83 39.91 -18.78
C THR A 10 -36.40 40.22 -18.34
N LEU A 11 -36.00 39.65 -17.20
CA LEU A 11 -34.59 39.42 -16.92
C LEU A 11 -34.17 38.37 -17.94
N GLY A 12 -33.66 38.86 -19.08
CA GLY A 12 -32.96 38.04 -20.03
C GLY A 12 -31.94 37.24 -19.24
N LEU A 13 -32.17 35.94 -19.12
CA LEU A 13 -31.17 34.96 -18.78
C LEU A 13 -30.15 35.00 -19.92
N PHE A 14 -29.31 36.03 -19.95
CA PHE A 14 -27.98 35.92 -20.50
C PHE A 14 -27.30 34.90 -19.61
N MET A 15 -27.44 33.61 -19.98
CA MET A 15 -26.45 32.63 -19.64
C MET A 15 -25.14 33.19 -20.20
N ALA A 16 -24.39 33.89 -19.35
CA ALA A 16 -23.01 34.19 -19.60
C ALA A 16 -22.30 32.83 -19.67
N TYR A 17 -22.35 32.20 -20.84
CA TYR A 17 -21.30 31.30 -21.24
C TYR A 17 -20.05 32.15 -21.21
N GLY A 18 -19.30 32.08 -20.10
CA GLY A 18 -17.98 32.69 -20.01
C GLY A 18 -17.24 32.28 -21.27
N GLN A 19 -16.90 33.26 -22.10
CA GLN A 19 -16.24 33.02 -23.38
C GLN A 19 -14.98 32.23 -23.05
N LYS A 20 -14.88 30.98 -23.56
CA LYS A 20 -13.70 30.15 -23.32
C LYS A 20 -12.51 30.87 -23.95
N GLU A 21 -11.63 31.42 -23.12
CA GLU A 21 -10.40 32.02 -23.62
C GLU A 21 -9.40 30.91 -23.95
N LYS A 22 -9.11 30.72 -25.23
CA LYS A 22 -8.05 29.81 -25.67
C LYS A 22 -6.72 30.33 -25.11
N ASN A 23 -5.93 29.50 -24.42
CA ASN A 23 -4.61 29.87 -23.91
C ASN A 23 -3.53 28.90 -24.41
N GLY A 24 -3.37 28.82 -25.72
CA GLY A 24 -2.40 27.93 -26.36
C GLY A 24 -3.01 26.73 -27.07
N THR A 25 -2.15 25.76 -27.39
CA THR A 25 -2.48 24.52 -28.09
C THR A 25 -1.81 23.34 -27.38
N ILE A 26 -2.51 22.20 -27.31
CA ILE A 26 -1.99 20.96 -26.74
C ILE A 26 -1.64 20.01 -27.89
N TYR A 27 -0.45 19.42 -27.84
CA TYR A 27 0.07 18.53 -28.85
C TYR A 27 0.43 17.16 -28.26
N LYS A 28 -0.01 16.10 -28.93
CA LYS A 28 0.40 14.71 -28.67
C LYS A 28 1.75 14.36 -29.31
N GLU A 29 2.18 15.15 -30.29
CA GLU A 29 3.42 15.00 -31.05
C GLU A 29 4.09 16.37 -31.14
N HIS A 30 5.29 16.49 -30.57
CA HIS A 30 6.04 17.74 -30.49
C HIS A 30 7.52 17.44 -30.19
N ASP A 31 8.45 18.23 -30.73
CA ASP A 31 9.90 18.01 -30.52
C ASP A 31 10.30 18.03 -29.03
N ALA A 32 9.64 18.87 -28.25
CA ALA A 32 9.83 18.92 -26.80
C ALA A 32 9.48 17.59 -26.10
N ILE A 33 8.44 16.88 -26.55
CA ILE A 33 8.09 15.55 -26.03
C ILE A 33 9.21 14.55 -26.33
N ALA A 34 9.77 14.58 -27.54
CA ALA A 34 10.87 13.70 -27.93
C ALA A 34 12.11 13.94 -27.05
N LYS A 35 12.44 15.21 -26.75
CA LYS A 35 13.53 15.58 -25.84
C LYS A 35 13.29 15.07 -24.41
N VAL A 36 12.08 15.23 -23.86
CA VAL A 36 11.74 14.71 -22.53
C VAL A 36 11.87 13.19 -22.47
N LYS A 37 11.34 12.46 -23.46
CA LYS A 37 11.45 10.99 -23.52
C LYS A 37 12.91 10.54 -23.59
N ALA A 38 13.73 11.20 -24.41
CA ALA A 38 15.15 10.87 -24.52
C ALA A 38 15.91 11.16 -23.22
N MET A 39 15.63 12.29 -22.56
CA MET A 39 16.19 12.62 -21.25
C MET A 39 15.79 11.59 -20.18
N GLN A 40 14.52 11.18 -20.12
CA GLN A 40 14.05 10.15 -19.18
C GLN A 40 14.71 8.80 -19.42
N ALA A 41 14.87 8.40 -20.68
CA ALA A 41 15.59 7.17 -21.04
C ALA A 41 17.07 7.24 -20.61
N ALA A 42 17.74 8.37 -20.82
CA ALA A 42 19.10 8.60 -20.35
C ALA A 42 19.19 8.55 -18.81
N TRP A 43 18.20 9.11 -18.12
CA TRP A 43 18.13 9.07 -16.65
C TRP A 43 18.03 7.64 -16.12
N VAL A 44 17.14 6.81 -16.69
CA VAL A 44 17.02 5.38 -16.33
C VAL A 44 18.30 4.61 -16.65
N ALA A 45 18.98 4.95 -17.74
CA ALA A 45 20.27 4.36 -18.11
C ALA A 45 21.41 4.77 -17.18
N GLY A 46 21.24 5.82 -16.35
CA GLY A 46 22.28 6.38 -15.50
C GLY A 46 23.25 7.32 -16.23
N ASP A 47 22.90 7.74 -17.45
CA ASP A 47 23.73 8.64 -18.27
C ASP A 47 23.52 10.10 -17.88
N SER A 48 24.24 10.49 -16.82
CA SER A 48 24.24 11.85 -16.29
C SER A 48 24.64 12.91 -17.33
N ALA A 49 25.57 12.60 -18.23
CA ALA A 49 26.04 13.56 -19.24
C ALA A 49 24.97 13.80 -20.30
N ALA A 50 24.31 12.73 -20.77
CA ALA A 50 23.18 12.85 -21.68
C ALA A 50 22.01 13.60 -21.03
N VAL A 51 21.65 13.29 -19.77
CA VAL A 51 20.61 14.05 -19.04
C VAL A 51 20.95 15.53 -19.00
N ALA A 52 22.17 15.90 -18.60
CA ALA A 52 22.59 17.30 -18.51
C ALA A 52 22.51 18.05 -19.86
N SER A 53 22.69 17.35 -20.99
CA SER A 53 22.62 17.96 -22.32
C SER A 53 21.21 18.44 -22.72
N TYR A 54 20.17 17.93 -22.07
CA TYR A 54 18.78 18.37 -22.29
C TYR A 54 18.36 19.54 -21.38
N LEU A 55 19.21 19.91 -20.42
CA LEU A 55 18.90 20.91 -19.40
C LEU A 55 19.59 22.25 -19.71
N HIS A 56 18.85 23.34 -19.57
CA HIS A 56 19.37 24.71 -19.63
C HIS A 56 20.33 24.97 -18.46
N ASP A 57 21.30 25.87 -18.60
CA ASP A 57 22.29 26.13 -17.55
C ASP A 57 21.67 26.67 -16.25
N ASP A 58 20.66 27.54 -16.37
CA ASP A 58 19.84 28.04 -15.25
C ASP A 58 18.80 27.02 -14.71
N PHE A 59 18.90 25.73 -15.04
CA PHE A 59 17.85 24.76 -14.71
C PHE A 59 17.58 24.65 -13.20
N LYS A 60 16.28 24.50 -12.86
CA LYS A 60 15.81 24.23 -11.50
C LYS A 60 14.78 23.10 -11.42
N ALA A 61 15.00 22.17 -10.48
CA ALA A 61 14.07 21.10 -10.15
C ALA A 61 13.33 21.37 -8.84
N TYR A 62 12.02 21.17 -8.83
CA TYR A 62 11.16 21.41 -7.67
C TYR A 62 10.34 20.17 -7.34
N ASN A 63 10.11 19.96 -6.04
CA ASN A 63 9.08 19.07 -5.55
C ASN A 63 7.78 19.85 -5.44
N GLY A 64 6.79 19.50 -6.25
CA GLY A 64 5.48 20.16 -6.26
C GLY A 64 4.63 19.87 -5.01
N SER A 65 5.06 18.95 -4.16
CA SER A 65 4.47 18.67 -2.85
C SER A 65 5.23 19.29 -1.68
N ASP A 66 6.28 20.07 -1.95
CA ASP A 66 7.00 20.80 -0.90
C ASP A 66 6.12 21.87 -0.24
N THR A 67 6.26 22.02 1.08
CA THR A 67 5.57 23.03 1.88
C THR A 67 6.43 24.27 2.14
N ASN A 68 7.72 24.22 1.82
CA ASN A 68 8.60 25.37 1.86
C ASN A 68 8.11 26.42 0.84
N LYS A 69 7.94 27.67 1.29
CA LYS A 69 7.44 28.78 0.47
C LYS A 69 8.53 29.42 -0.39
N ASP A 70 9.79 29.20 -0.05
CA ASP A 70 10.94 29.78 -0.72
C ASP A 70 11.96 28.67 -1.09
N PRO A 71 11.58 27.66 -1.90
CA PRO A 71 12.50 26.59 -2.28
C PRO A 71 13.51 27.08 -3.33
N ASP A 72 14.81 26.91 -3.06
CA ASP A 72 15.88 27.29 -4.01
C ASP A 72 15.90 26.45 -5.30
N GLY A 73 15.26 25.27 -5.26
CA GLY A 73 15.23 24.29 -6.35
C GLY A 73 16.56 23.57 -6.56
N GLY A 74 16.49 22.27 -6.87
CA GLY A 74 17.64 21.44 -7.19
C GLY A 74 18.36 21.92 -8.47
N THR A 75 19.68 21.83 -8.49
CA THR A 75 20.49 22.34 -9.61
C THR A 75 20.53 21.36 -10.80
N LYS A 76 20.99 21.85 -11.96
CA LYS A 76 21.31 21.02 -13.13
C LYS A 76 22.22 19.84 -12.78
N THR A 77 23.28 20.11 -12.01
CA THR A 77 24.26 19.09 -11.61
C THR A 77 23.62 18.04 -10.71
N ASP A 78 22.79 18.44 -9.74
CA ASP A 78 22.16 17.50 -8.82
C ASP A 78 21.14 16.62 -9.54
N PHE A 79 20.30 17.22 -10.40
CA PHE A 79 19.29 16.48 -11.15
C PHE A 79 19.92 15.46 -12.12
N ALA A 80 20.94 15.89 -12.86
CA ALA A 80 21.68 15.01 -13.76
C ALA A 80 22.50 13.96 -12.99
N GLY A 81 23.10 14.33 -11.85
CA GLY A 81 23.85 13.42 -10.98
C GLY A 81 22.96 12.34 -10.37
N GLY A 82 21.70 12.66 -10.11
CA GLY A 82 20.67 11.72 -9.64
C GLY A 82 20.56 10.47 -10.52
N ALA A 83 20.71 10.58 -11.84
CA ALA A 83 20.65 9.43 -12.75
C ALA A 83 21.63 8.31 -12.34
N LYS A 84 22.87 8.66 -11.98
CA LYS A 84 23.88 7.70 -11.52
C LYS A 84 23.49 7.08 -10.19
N TRP A 85 23.01 7.90 -9.25
CA TRP A 85 22.57 7.40 -7.95
C TRP A 85 21.46 6.36 -8.12
N TRP A 86 20.44 6.68 -8.90
CA TRP A 86 19.32 5.79 -9.16
C TRP A 86 19.76 4.49 -9.83
N LYS A 87 20.61 4.58 -10.86
CA LYS A 87 21.15 3.40 -11.54
C LYS A 87 21.95 2.47 -10.63
N ASN A 88 22.70 3.04 -9.68
CA ASN A 88 23.59 2.27 -8.81
C ASN A 88 22.89 1.72 -7.56
N ASN A 89 21.81 2.37 -7.10
CA ASN A 89 21.13 2.03 -5.85
C ASN A 89 19.77 1.35 -6.05
N VAL A 90 19.26 1.27 -7.29
CA VAL A 90 17.94 0.69 -7.56
C VAL A 90 18.03 -0.33 -8.69
N ALA A 91 17.80 -1.60 -8.33
CA ALA A 91 17.65 -2.69 -9.28
C ALA A 91 16.30 -2.57 -10.02
N TYR A 92 16.27 -3.05 -11.27
CA TYR A 92 15.07 -3.07 -12.12
C TYR A 92 14.42 -1.69 -12.31
N LEU A 93 15.23 -0.62 -12.24
CA LEU A 93 14.76 0.74 -12.43
C LEU A 93 14.08 0.88 -13.80
N SER A 94 12.84 1.36 -13.79
CA SER A 94 12.14 1.78 -15.00
C SER A 94 11.32 3.03 -14.74
N LEU A 95 11.07 3.79 -15.79
CA LEU A 95 10.21 4.96 -15.78
C LEU A 95 9.42 4.95 -17.09
N GLU A 96 8.22 4.41 -17.03
CA GLU A 96 7.36 4.20 -18.20
C GLU A 96 6.07 4.98 -18.04
N PRO A 97 5.40 5.41 -19.13
CA PRO A 97 4.08 6.03 -19.02
C PRO A 97 3.11 5.15 -18.23
N SER A 98 2.32 5.77 -17.36
CA SER A 98 1.24 5.09 -16.64
C SER A 98 0.24 4.47 -17.65
N PRO A 99 -0.48 3.38 -17.30
CA PRO A 99 -1.45 2.77 -18.19
C PRO A 99 -2.47 3.79 -18.72
N GLY A 100 -2.54 3.94 -20.05
CA GLY A 100 -3.43 4.90 -20.72
C GLY A 100 -2.92 6.34 -20.78
N ALA A 101 -1.77 6.63 -20.18
CA ALA A 101 -1.14 7.95 -20.23
C ALA A 101 -0.14 8.08 -21.37
N TYR A 102 0.04 9.32 -21.82
CA TYR A 102 1.08 9.74 -22.74
C TYR A 102 1.46 11.19 -22.40
N PRO A 103 2.68 11.62 -22.77
CA PRO A 103 3.09 13.00 -22.55
C PRO A 103 2.38 13.95 -23.52
N ASP A 104 2.03 15.13 -23.04
CA ASP A 104 1.51 16.23 -23.86
C ASP A 104 2.46 17.43 -23.82
N ALA A 105 2.60 18.12 -24.94
CA ALA A 105 3.19 19.44 -25.00
C ALA A 105 2.10 20.51 -24.96
N LEU A 106 2.26 21.49 -24.08
CA LEU A 106 1.42 22.66 -23.96
C LEU A 106 2.21 23.85 -24.51
N GLU A 107 1.79 24.38 -25.64
CA GLU A 107 2.38 25.59 -26.23
C GLU A 107 1.43 26.76 -25.97
N TYR A 108 1.85 27.69 -25.11
CA TYR A 108 1.09 28.87 -24.76
C TYR A 108 1.16 29.94 -25.86
N LYS A 109 0.23 30.91 -25.82
CA LYS A 109 0.14 31.99 -26.83
C LYS A 109 1.40 32.85 -26.93
N ASP A 110 2.15 32.95 -25.84
CA ASP A 110 3.43 33.68 -25.75
C ASP A 110 4.63 32.84 -26.25
N GLY A 111 4.39 31.63 -26.75
CA GLY A 111 5.41 30.70 -27.23
C GLY A 111 6.07 29.88 -26.13
N GLN A 112 5.69 30.05 -24.85
CA GLN A 112 6.20 29.21 -23.78
C GLN A 112 5.74 27.76 -23.99
N VAL A 113 6.68 26.82 -23.95
CA VAL A 113 6.37 25.38 -24.06
C VAL A 113 6.56 24.70 -22.71
N TRP A 114 5.60 23.85 -22.37
CA TRP A 114 5.70 22.88 -21.29
C TRP A 114 5.45 21.48 -21.82
N VAL A 115 6.04 20.47 -21.18
CA VAL A 115 5.70 19.07 -21.39
C VAL A 115 5.25 18.47 -20.07
N GLN A 116 4.06 17.88 -20.04
CA GLN A 116 3.57 17.13 -18.90
C GLN A 116 3.73 15.63 -19.13
N THR A 117 4.13 14.89 -18.09
CA THR A 117 4.22 13.43 -18.12
C THR A 117 3.49 12.82 -16.91
N TRP A 118 2.99 11.60 -17.11
CA TRP A 118 2.38 10.76 -16.09
C TRP A 118 3.03 9.39 -16.19
N ASP A 119 4.06 9.18 -15.39
CA ASP A 119 4.92 8.01 -15.48
C ASP A 119 4.73 7.13 -14.23
N GLN A 120 5.01 5.84 -14.36
CA GLN A 120 5.12 4.91 -13.26
C GLN A 120 6.61 4.59 -13.07
N MET A 121 7.17 5.01 -11.94
CA MET A 121 8.54 4.69 -11.57
C MET A 121 8.55 3.37 -10.80
N LYS A 122 9.36 2.42 -11.26
CA LYS A 122 9.49 1.10 -10.63
C LYS A 122 10.93 0.76 -10.32
N GLY A 123 11.15 -0.06 -9.31
CA GLY A 123 12.44 -0.62 -8.97
C GLY A 123 12.45 -1.26 -7.58
N VAL A 124 13.61 -1.74 -7.15
CA VAL A 124 13.85 -2.23 -5.80
C VAL A 124 15.14 -1.61 -5.30
N HIS A 125 15.07 -0.92 -4.16
CA HIS A 125 16.25 -0.31 -3.57
C HIS A 125 17.23 -1.41 -3.09
N ASN A 126 18.47 -1.37 -3.57
CA ASN A 126 19.44 -2.46 -3.47
C ASN A 126 19.75 -2.83 -2.01
N SER A 127 19.90 -1.84 -1.13
CA SER A 127 20.33 -2.08 0.25
C SER A 127 19.18 -2.47 1.18
N THR A 128 17.97 -1.96 0.93
CA THR A 128 16.85 -2.10 1.89
C THR A 128 15.77 -3.05 1.39
N GLY A 129 15.78 -3.42 0.11
CA GLY A 129 14.73 -4.25 -0.50
C GLY A 129 13.38 -3.55 -0.66
N VAL A 130 13.27 -2.27 -0.27
CA VAL A 130 12.03 -1.50 -0.41
C VAL A 130 11.66 -1.41 -1.89
N LYS A 131 10.44 -1.86 -2.20
CA LYS A 131 9.88 -1.79 -3.54
C LYS A 131 9.48 -0.35 -3.87
N ILE A 132 10.00 0.14 -4.98
CA ILE A 132 9.63 1.41 -5.58
C ILE A 132 8.58 1.11 -6.66
N ASP A 133 7.38 1.64 -6.49
CA ASP A 133 6.27 1.52 -7.43
C ASP A 133 5.37 2.75 -7.23
N VAL A 134 5.80 3.88 -7.79
CA VAL A 134 5.23 5.20 -7.48
C VAL A 134 4.78 5.88 -8.77
N PRO A 135 3.53 6.36 -8.86
CA PRO A 135 3.10 7.23 -9.93
C PRO A 135 3.80 8.59 -9.77
N VAL A 136 4.36 9.09 -10.86
CA VAL A 136 5.10 10.34 -10.89
C VAL A 136 4.54 11.24 -11.99
N HIS A 137 3.96 12.35 -11.57
CA HIS A 137 3.57 13.42 -12.48
C HIS A 137 4.70 14.45 -12.55
N ARG A 138 5.14 14.80 -13.76
CA ARG A 138 6.15 15.84 -13.96
C ARG A 138 5.73 16.86 -15.00
N MET A 139 6.07 18.11 -14.74
CA MET A 139 5.99 19.20 -15.70
C MET A 139 7.41 19.69 -16.01
N TYR A 140 7.72 19.83 -17.30
CA TYR A 140 9.00 20.34 -17.79
C TYR A 140 8.76 21.63 -18.58
N ARG A 141 9.37 22.74 -18.16
CA ARG A 141 9.35 24.00 -18.92
C ARG A 141 10.54 24.08 -19.84
N PHE A 142 10.33 24.65 -21.03
CA PHE A 142 11.39 24.86 -22.01
C PHE A 142 11.78 26.33 -22.15
N LYS A 143 13.08 26.59 -22.25
CA LYS A 143 13.69 27.88 -22.59
C LYS A 143 14.83 27.62 -23.57
N ASP A 144 14.89 28.37 -24.66
CA ASP A 144 15.92 28.24 -25.70
C ASP A 144 16.07 26.79 -26.24
N GLY A 145 14.95 26.06 -26.29
CA GLY A 145 14.90 24.67 -26.75
C GLY A 145 15.45 23.63 -25.76
N LEU A 146 15.83 24.03 -24.55
CA LEU A 146 16.28 23.18 -23.44
C LEU A 146 15.31 23.25 -22.28
N ILE A 147 15.38 22.29 -21.35
CA ILE A 147 14.53 22.27 -20.16
C ILE A 147 15.15 23.18 -19.10
N ASP A 148 14.45 24.22 -18.66
CA ASP A 148 14.91 25.13 -17.60
C ASP A 148 14.21 24.89 -16.26
N MET A 149 13.10 24.15 -16.25
CA MET A 149 12.40 23.82 -15.02
C MET A 149 11.81 22.41 -15.08
N ALA A 150 11.90 21.68 -13.97
CA ALA A 150 11.14 20.46 -13.75
C ALA A 150 10.38 20.55 -12.42
N ILE A 151 9.09 20.24 -12.41
CA ILE A 151 8.29 20.16 -11.19
C ILE A 151 7.75 18.73 -11.08
N SER A 152 8.07 18.04 -10.00
CA SER A 152 7.67 16.64 -9.78
C SER A 152 6.65 16.51 -8.66
N TYR A 153 5.59 15.73 -8.88
CA TYR A 153 4.59 15.35 -7.89
C TYR A 153 4.57 13.83 -7.77
N HIS A 154 4.77 13.32 -6.57
CA HIS A 154 4.77 11.89 -6.29
C HIS A 154 4.69 11.62 -4.78
N ASN A 155 4.40 10.38 -4.40
CA ASN A 155 4.30 10.00 -3.00
C ASN A 155 5.67 9.76 -2.37
N GLU A 156 6.10 10.69 -1.51
CA GLU A 156 7.37 10.65 -0.77
C GLU A 156 7.47 9.51 0.26
N ALA A 157 6.35 8.89 0.63
CA ALA A 157 6.34 7.84 1.67
C ALA A 157 7.26 6.67 1.34
N VAL A 158 7.41 6.33 0.05
CA VAL A 158 8.29 5.23 -0.39
C VAL A 158 9.77 5.56 -0.15
N TYR A 159 10.21 6.80 -0.37
CA TYR A 159 11.61 7.15 -0.12
C TYR A 159 11.89 7.37 1.36
N ARG A 160 10.87 7.83 2.12
CA ARG A 160 10.95 7.82 3.58
C ARG A 160 11.17 6.39 4.07
N GLU A 161 10.40 5.42 3.59
CA GLU A 161 10.57 4.00 3.96
C GLU A 161 12.00 3.50 3.64
N VAL A 162 12.56 3.86 2.48
CA VAL A 162 13.97 3.57 2.16
C VAL A 162 14.91 4.16 3.21
N GLY A 163 14.76 5.43 3.56
CA GLY A 163 15.60 6.10 4.55
C GLY A 163 15.48 5.49 5.94
N GLU A 164 14.26 5.18 6.37
CA GLU A 164 13.97 4.60 7.68
C GLU A 164 14.49 3.16 7.82
N SER A 165 14.60 2.43 6.71
CA SER A 165 15.12 1.04 6.67
C SER A 165 16.63 0.92 6.91
N PHE A 166 17.36 2.03 7.06
CA PHE A 166 18.79 2.01 7.39
C PHE A 166 19.06 2.01 8.90
N GLN A 167 18.02 1.99 9.73
CA GLN A 167 18.15 2.00 11.18
C GLN A 167 17.31 0.89 11.80
N ASP A 168 17.84 0.30 12.86
CA ASP A 168 17.08 -0.65 13.67
C ASP A 168 15.96 0.10 14.39
N ARG A 169 14.74 -0.46 14.35
CA ARG A 169 13.57 0.05 15.07
C ARG A 169 12.94 -1.08 15.86
N GLN A 170 12.57 -0.78 17.10
CA GLN A 170 11.73 -1.67 17.91
C GLN A 170 10.26 -1.33 17.66
N ASN A 171 9.40 -2.33 17.80
CA ASN A 171 7.94 -2.16 17.71
C ASN A 171 7.30 -3.10 18.75
N GLY A 172 7.34 -2.67 20.00
CA GLY A 172 6.71 -3.39 21.10
C GLY A 172 7.59 -4.38 21.86
N ILE A 173 6.93 -5.17 22.70
CA ILE A 173 7.51 -6.16 23.62
C ILE A 173 7.06 -7.56 23.23
N VAL A 174 7.96 -8.53 23.30
CA VAL A 174 7.66 -9.96 23.09
C VAL A 174 7.83 -10.73 24.40
N TRP A 175 6.80 -11.47 24.78
CA TRP A 175 6.75 -12.31 25.96
C TRP A 175 6.67 -13.79 25.57
N ASN A 176 7.53 -14.64 26.15
CA ASN A 176 7.44 -16.09 25.99
C ASN A 176 6.63 -16.79 27.12
N HIS A 177 6.32 -16.07 28.20
CA HIS A 177 5.45 -16.47 29.29
C HIS A 177 4.56 -15.29 29.69
N HIS A 178 3.26 -15.45 29.50
CA HIS A 178 2.27 -14.41 29.77
C HIS A 178 0.89 -15.02 30.02
N ASP A 179 0.02 -14.33 30.74
CA ASP A 179 -1.33 -14.83 31.04
C ASP A 179 -2.18 -15.03 29.78
N ASN A 180 -1.99 -14.20 28.76
CA ASN A 180 -2.68 -14.39 27.47
C ASN A 180 -2.18 -15.64 26.72
N ILE A 181 -0.90 -16.02 26.87
CA ILE A 181 -0.40 -17.32 26.36
C ILE A 181 -1.08 -18.47 27.11
N ASN A 182 -1.21 -18.36 28.44
CA ASN A 182 -1.89 -19.37 29.25
C ASN A 182 -3.38 -19.49 28.87
N LYS A 183 -4.06 -18.38 28.55
CA LYS A 183 -5.44 -18.39 28.02
C LYS A 183 -5.52 -19.17 26.70
N VAL A 184 -4.63 -18.91 25.73
CA VAL A 184 -4.62 -19.67 24.46
C VAL A 184 -4.36 -21.15 24.70
N ARG A 185 -3.41 -21.54 25.55
CA ARG A 185 -3.16 -22.96 25.88
C ARG A 185 -4.40 -23.62 26.48
N ARG A 186 -5.03 -22.99 27.47
CA ARG A 186 -6.26 -23.51 28.09
C ARG A 186 -7.40 -23.63 27.10
N MET A 187 -7.57 -22.64 26.23
CA MET A 187 -8.56 -22.65 25.15
C MET A 187 -8.34 -23.85 24.21
N MET A 188 -7.12 -24.05 23.71
CA MET A 188 -6.81 -25.14 22.79
C MET A 188 -7.05 -26.51 23.44
N HIS A 189 -6.59 -26.71 24.67
CA HIS A 189 -6.83 -27.97 25.39
C HIS A 189 -8.29 -28.17 25.79
N ALA A 190 -9.08 -27.10 25.98
CA ALA A 190 -10.53 -27.24 26.14
C ALA A 190 -11.18 -27.82 24.88
N PHE A 191 -10.80 -27.32 23.69
CA PHE A 191 -11.27 -27.90 22.42
C PHE A 191 -10.81 -29.35 22.21
N GLU A 192 -9.57 -29.69 22.60
CA GLU A 192 -9.07 -31.06 22.59
C GLU A 192 -9.96 -32.01 23.41
N HIS A 193 -10.44 -31.56 24.56
CA HIS A 193 -11.31 -32.34 25.46
C HIS A 193 -12.81 -32.21 25.12
N GLY A 194 -13.16 -31.57 24.01
CA GLY A 194 -14.55 -31.35 23.61
C GLY A 194 -15.32 -30.34 24.47
N ASP A 195 -14.65 -29.63 25.39
CA ASP A 195 -15.24 -28.58 26.22
C ASP A 195 -15.32 -27.27 25.43
N THR A 196 -16.29 -27.24 24.51
CA THR A 196 -16.50 -26.07 23.63
C THR A 196 -16.97 -24.85 24.41
N GLU A 197 -17.69 -25.01 25.52
CA GLU A 197 -18.13 -23.89 26.36
C GLU A 197 -16.91 -23.18 26.96
N MET A 198 -16.00 -23.93 27.59
CA MET A 198 -14.74 -23.39 28.10
C MET A 198 -13.87 -22.83 26.98
N GLY A 199 -13.73 -23.54 25.86
CA GLY A 199 -12.96 -23.08 24.70
C GLY A 199 -13.42 -21.71 24.19
N TYR A 200 -14.73 -21.54 23.98
CA TYR A 200 -15.28 -20.27 23.52
C TYR A 200 -15.35 -19.18 24.61
N SER A 201 -15.23 -19.52 25.90
CA SER A 201 -15.26 -18.54 27.01
C SER A 201 -14.10 -17.54 27.01
N PHE A 202 -12.99 -17.86 26.33
CA PHE A 202 -11.82 -16.98 26.22
C PHE A 202 -12.00 -15.87 25.19
N PHE A 203 -13.03 -15.94 24.36
CA PHE A 203 -13.33 -14.95 23.34
C PHE A 203 -14.27 -13.86 23.85
N ASP A 204 -14.16 -12.69 23.23
CA ASP A 204 -15.18 -11.66 23.28
C ASP A 204 -16.43 -12.11 22.51
N GLU A 205 -17.62 -11.70 22.93
CA GLU A 205 -18.88 -12.08 22.27
C GLU A 205 -18.92 -11.65 20.79
N LYS A 206 -18.21 -10.56 20.44
CA LYS A 206 -18.13 -10.01 19.09
C LYS A 206 -16.88 -10.45 18.35
N ALA A 207 -16.18 -11.46 18.85
CA ALA A 207 -14.99 -11.97 18.19
C ALA A 207 -15.24 -12.32 16.71
N ARG A 208 -14.20 -12.17 15.90
CA ARG A 208 -14.21 -12.49 14.47
C ARG A 208 -13.17 -13.53 14.12
N PHE A 209 -13.56 -14.43 13.22
CA PHE A 209 -12.76 -15.61 12.88
C PHE A 209 -12.49 -15.63 11.38
N SER A 210 -11.27 -16.02 11.00
CA SER A 210 -10.91 -16.18 9.59
C SER A 210 -9.82 -17.24 9.43
N ASN A 211 -9.66 -17.73 8.20
CA ASN A 211 -8.59 -18.65 7.80
C ASN A 211 -8.07 -18.31 6.39
N LEU A 212 -7.16 -19.11 5.86
CA LEU A 212 -6.56 -18.89 4.53
C LEU A 212 -7.57 -18.94 3.38
N GLU A 213 -8.70 -19.63 3.57
CA GLU A 213 -9.77 -19.76 2.59
C GLU A 213 -10.90 -18.72 2.75
N THR A 214 -10.86 -17.89 3.80
CA THR A 214 -11.85 -16.82 4.01
C THR A 214 -11.63 -15.71 2.97
N PRO A 215 -12.67 -15.23 2.26
CA PRO A 215 -12.51 -14.15 1.29
C PRO A 215 -11.91 -12.88 1.92
N ARG A 216 -11.15 -12.14 1.12
CA ARG A 216 -10.45 -10.95 1.60
C ARG A 216 -11.44 -9.88 2.07
N GLY A 217 -11.30 -9.47 3.33
CA GLY A 217 -12.16 -8.45 3.96
C GLY A 217 -13.41 -9.04 4.63
N GLU A 218 -13.58 -10.36 4.58
CA GLU A 218 -14.66 -11.07 5.26
C GLU A 218 -14.15 -11.80 6.50
N SER A 219 -15.08 -12.18 7.37
CA SER A 219 -14.82 -12.93 8.60
C SER A 219 -16.09 -13.63 9.06
N LEU A 220 -15.92 -14.76 9.73
CA LEU A 220 -17.00 -15.47 10.40
C LEU A 220 -17.32 -14.83 11.75
N THR A 221 -18.59 -14.87 12.11
CA THR A 221 -19.12 -14.61 13.45
C THR A 221 -18.84 -15.78 14.39
N MET A 222 -19.08 -15.57 15.69
CA MET A 222 -18.99 -16.62 16.71
C MET A 222 -19.88 -17.83 16.39
N ASP A 223 -21.11 -17.59 15.96
CA ASP A 223 -22.07 -18.66 15.68
C ASP A 223 -21.70 -19.47 14.45
N GLU A 224 -21.20 -18.81 13.40
CA GLU A 224 -20.66 -19.48 12.21
C GLU A 224 -19.40 -20.29 12.53
N SER A 225 -18.52 -19.75 13.38
CA SER A 225 -17.33 -20.49 13.85
C SER A 225 -17.72 -21.75 14.62
N LYS A 226 -18.70 -21.65 15.54
CA LYS A 226 -19.24 -22.79 16.29
C LYS A 226 -19.89 -23.81 15.36
N ALA A 227 -20.68 -23.36 14.39
CA ALA A 227 -21.31 -24.24 13.41
C ALA A 227 -20.26 -25.03 12.60
N ASN A 228 -19.22 -24.35 12.10
CA ASN A 228 -18.13 -24.98 11.36
C ASN A 228 -17.35 -25.99 12.22
N PHE A 229 -17.07 -25.65 13.48
CA PHE A 229 -16.41 -26.57 14.41
C PHE A 229 -17.28 -27.81 14.67
N ASN A 230 -18.56 -27.63 14.92
CA ASN A 230 -19.50 -28.74 15.11
C ASN A 230 -19.58 -29.63 13.87
N GLU A 231 -19.64 -29.05 12.67
CA GLU A 231 -19.61 -29.82 11.43
C GLU A 231 -18.31 -30.63 11.31
N MET A 232 -17.15 -30.02 11.61
CA MET A 232 -15.87 -30.72 11.64
C MET A 232 -15.90 -31.91 12.61
N MET A 233 -16.45 -31.73 13.81
CA MET A 233 -16.57 -32.80 14.82
C MET A 233 -17.53 -33.92 14.41
N THR A 234 -18.43 -33.72 13.44
CA THR A 234 -19.19 -34.85 12.86
C THR A 234 -18.33 -35.77 11.99
N LYS A 235 -17.25 -35.23 11.41
CA LYS A 235 -16.38 -35.92 10.43
C LYS A 235 -15.09 -36.43 11.06
N PHE A 236 -14.60 -35.76 12.10
CA PHE A 236 -13.31 -36.04 12.73
C PHE A 236 -13.45 -36.20 14.25
N GLU A 237 -12.51 -36.92 14.81
CA GLU A 237 -12.23 -37.00 16.24
C GLU A 237 -10.87 -36.34 16.50
N ILE A 238 -10.79 -35.47 17.52
CA ILE A 238 -9.51 -34.89 17.96
C ILE A 238 -8.87 -35.86 18.93
N ASN A 239 -7.67 -36.35 18.58
CA ASN A 239 -6.90 -37.26 19.41
C ASN A 239 -5.99 -36.50 20.39
N SER A 240 -5.35 -35.44 19.91
CA SER A 240 -4.52 -34.54 20.73
C SER A 240 -4.30 -33.20 20.03
N ILE A 241 -3.96 -32.19 20.81
CA ILE A 241 -3.50 -30.88 20.32
C ILE A 241 -2.16 -30.56 20.97
N ASP A 242 -1.08 -30.73 20.22
CA ASP A 242 0.28 -30.59 20.72
C ASP A 242 0.86 -29.23 20.35
N VAL A 243 1.45 -28.53 21.31
CA VAL A 243 2.16 -27.27 21.03
C VAL A 243 3.46 -27.55 20.25
N VAL A 244 3.71 -26.79 19.19
CA VAL A 244 4.96 -26.84 18.43
C VAL A 244 5.83 -25.65 18.85
N GLY A 245 6.95 -25.92 19.51
CA GLY A 245 7.80 -24.88 20.10
C GLY A 245 7.12 -24.22 21.29
N TYR A 246 7.00 -22.89 21.27
CA TYR A 246 6.27 -22.13 22.28
C TYR A 246 5.50 -20.96 21.64
N PRO A 247 4.32 -20.60 22.16
CA PRO A 247 3.63 -19.39 21.74
C PRO A 247 4.37 -18.13 22.19
N ASP A 248 4.30 -17.09 21.38
CA ASP A 248 4.76 -15.75 21.72
C ASP A 248 3.57 -14.80 21.87
N TYR A 249 3.64 -13.91 22.86
CA TYR A 249 2.71 -12.80 23.01
C TYR A 249 3.42 -11.49 22.68
N VAL A 250 2.89 -10.75 21.72
CA VAL A 250 3.45 -9.48 21.25
C VAL A 250 2.52 -8.35 21.62
N GLU A 251 3.06 -7.34 22.30
CA GLU A 251 2.42 -6.06 22.56
C GLU A 251 3.09 -5.01 21.67
N TYR A 252 2.41 -4.55 20.63
CA TYR A 252 2.92 -3.61 19.65
C TYR A 252 2.78 -2.16 20.12
N ASP A 253 3.84 -1.35 19.96
CA ASP A 253 3.78 0.10 20.17
C ASP A 253 2.79 0.77 19.21
N LEU A 254 2.75 0.27 17.97
CA LEU A 254 1.82 0.74 16.96
C LEU A 254 0.40 0.23 17.23
N ARG A 255 -0.51 1.18 17.43
CA ARG A 255 -1.97 0.94 17.57
C ARG A 255 -2.34 0.06 18.77
N ASP A 256 -1.46 -0.05 19.76
CA ASP A 256 -1.69 -0.80 21.00
C ASP A 256 -2.12 -2.26 20.73
N GLY A 257 -1.52 -2.86 19.71
CA GLY A 257 -1.85 -4.20 19.24
C GLY A 257 -1.39 -5.27 20.24
N ARG A 258 -2.22 -6.28 20.51
CA ARG A 258 -1.92 -7.36 21.46
C ARG A 258 -2.24 -8.69 20.80
N THR A 259 -1.22 -9.49 20.48
CA THR A 259 -1.43 -10.73 19.71
C THR A 259 -0.65 -11.89 20.30
N VAL A 260 -1.31 -13.03 20.50
CA VAL A 260 -0.62 -14.32 20.72
C VAL A 260 -0.48 -15.04 19.39
N TYR A 261 0.75 -15.37 19.04
CA TYR A 261 1.09 -16.28 17.96
C TYR A 261 1.38 -17.66 18.53
N SER A 262 0.74 -18.69 18.00
CA SER A 262 0.87 -20.06 18.51
C SER A 262 0.85 -21.09 17.39
N TRP A 263 1.65 -22.15 17.52
CA TRP A 263 1.75 -23.24 16.56
C TRP A 263 1.36 -24.55 17.20
N TRP A 264 0.58 -25.36 16.48
CA TRP A 264 0.01 -26.59 16.99
C TRP A 264 0.03 -27.70 15.94
N ASP A 265 0.22 -28.93 16.40
CA ASP A 265 -0.09 -30.15 15.66
C ASP A 265 -1.43 -30.68 16.19
N ILE A 266 -2.50 -30.54 15.39
CA ILE A 266 -3.80 -31.13 15.73
C ILE A 266 -3.84 -32.54 15.13
N ARG A 267 -3.87 -33.56 16.00
CA ARG A 267 -3.94 -34.96 15.59
C ARG A 267 -5.39 -35.38 15.52
N LEU A 268 -5.84 -35.77 14.32
CA LEU A 268 -7.23 -36.13 14.05
C LEU A 268 -7.34 -37.58 13.60
N THR A 269 -8.49 -38.20 13.89
CA THR A 269 -8.94 -39.44 13.24
C THR A 269 -10.18 -39.11 12.41
N ARG A 270 -10.14 -39.38 11.11
CA ARG A 270 -11.32 -39.24 10.25
C ARG A 270 -12.27 -40.41 10.45
N LYS A 271 -13.54 -40.12 10.72
CA LYS A 271 -14.52 -41.14 11.11
C LYS A 271 -14.90 -42.08 9.96
N SER A 272 -14.94 -41.60 8.73
CA SER A 272 -15.39 -42.36 7.55
C SER A 272 -14.48 -43.55 7.19
N ASP A 273 -13.16 -43.40 7.38
CA ASP A 273 -12.16 -44.39 6.95
C ASP A 273 -11.05 -44.65 7.98
N GLN A 274 -11.18 -44.07 9.18
CA GLN A 274 -10.22 -44.20 10.28
C GLN A 274 -8.81 -43.67 9.94
N LYS A 275 -8.68 -42.81 8.91
CA LYS A 275 -7.42 -42.18 8.52
C LYS A 275 -6.93 -41.26 9.65
N LYS A 276 -5.67 -41.47 10.06
CA LYS A 276 -4.97 -40.58 11.00
C LYS A 276 -4.37 -39.40 10.25
N ILE A 277 -4.59 -38.20 10.76
CA ILE A 277 -4.15 -36.94 10.17
C ILE A 277 -3.39 -36.16 11.24
N VAL A 278 -2.27 -35.55 10.87
CA VAL A 278 -1.58 -34.55 11.69
C VAL A 278 -1.65 -33.25 10.94
N MET A 279 -2.47 -32.33 11.43
CA MET A 279 -2.74 -31.05 10.80
C MET A 279 -1.91 -29.95 11.48
N PRO A 280 -0.86 -29.44 10.82
CA PRO A 280 -0.12 -28.29 11.34
C PRO A 280 -0.97 -27.03 11.16
N ILE A 281 -1.04 -26.22 12.23
CA ILE A 281 -1.77 -24.97 12.24
C ILE A 281 -1.02 -23.92 13.04
N MET A 282 -0.99 -22.70 12.51
CA MET A 282 -0.58 -21.51 13.25
C MET A 282 -1.81 -20.63 13.48
N TYR A 283 -1.92 -20.07 14.68
CA TYR A 283 -2.96 -19.10 14.99
C TYR A 283 -2.36 -17.75 15.37
N ALA A 284 -3.02 -16.68 14.92
CA ALA A 284 -2.89 -15.34 15.48
C ALA A 284 -4.18 -14.98 16.24
N HIS A 285 -4.07 -14.79 17.55
CA HIS A 285 -5.16 -14.39 18.43
C HIS A 285 -4.94 -12.95 18.92
N ASP A 286 -5.78 -12.01 18.49
CA ASP A 286 -5.73 -10.64 18.99
C ASP A 286 -6.58 -10.48 20.24
N PHE A 287 -6.09 -9.69 21.18
CA PHE A 287 -6.71 -9.45 22.48
C PHE A 287 -7.17 -7.99 22.61
N ASN A 288 -8.30 -7.78 23.28
CA ASN A 288 -8.63 -6.46 23.82
C ASN A 288 -7.89 -6.21 25.16
N GLU A 289 -8.05 -5.01 25.72
CA GLU A 289 -7.45 -4.61 27.00
C GLU A 289 -7.91 -5.48 28.19
N GLU A 290 -9.10 -6.05 28.12
CA GLU A 290 -9.64 -6.98 29.13
C GLU A 290 -9.01 -8.39 29.02
N GLY A 291 -8.18 -8.61 28.01
CA GLY A 291 -7.54 -9.88 27.72
C GLY A 291 -8.52 -10.94 27.24
N LYS A 292 -9.58 -10.54 26.53
CA LYS A 292 -10.46 -11.41 25.73
C LYS A 292 -10.00 -11.44 24.29
N ILE A 293 -10.12 -12.60 23.64
CA ILE A 293 -9.76 -12.75 22.24
C ILE A 293 -10.85 -12.10 21.36
N ILE A 294 -10.47 -11.10 20.57
CA ILE A 294 -11.37 -10.36 19.67
C ILE A 294 -11.21 -10.78 18.20
N ARG A 295 -10.08 -11.39 17.84
CA ARG A 295 -9.87 -11.96 16.51
C ARG A 295 -9.08 -13.26 16.60
N SER A 296 -9.49 -14.28 15.84
CA SER A 296 -8.70 -15.49 15.61
C SER A 296 -8.50 -15.70 14.10
N MET A 297 -7.23 -15.74 13.68
CA MET A 297 -6.86 -16.08 12.32
C MET A 297 -6.12 -17.41 12.33
N ALA A 298 -6.68 -18.40 11.64
CA ALA A 298 -6.08 -19.72 11.43
C ALA A 298 -5.27 -19.75 10.14
N TYR A 299 -3.96 -19.97 10.26
CA TYR A 299 -3.05 -20.26 9.16
C TYR A 299 -2.94 -21.77 9.02
N MET A 300 -3.88 -22.35 8.28
CA MET A 300 -3.95 -23.76 7.93
C MET A 300 -4.48 -23.92 6.52
N SER A 301 -4.21 -25.07 5.91
CA SER A 301 -4.87 -25.45 4.67
C SER A 301 -5.96 -26.48 4.95
N SER A 302 -7.17 -26.21 4.47
CA SER A 302 -8.30 -27.15 4.55
C SER A 302 -8.02 -28.50 3.86
N LYS A 303 -7.04 -28.56 2.93
CA LYS A 303 -6.61 -29.79 2.25
C LYS A 303 -6.10 -30.90 3.17
N TRP A 304 -5.72 -30.57 4.40
CA TRP A 304 -5.37 -31.59 5.41
C TRP A 304 -6.58 -32.45 5.80
N LEU A 305 -7.79 -31.96 5.57
CA LEU A 305 -9.07 -32.61 5.93
C LEU A 305 -9.68 -33.42 4.77
N ASP A 306 -9.06 -33.40 3.58
CA ASP A 306 -9.49 -34.15 2.38
C ASP A 306 -9.17 -35.67 2.45
#